data_AF-A0A7S0X192-F1
#
_entry.id   AF-A0A7S0X192-F1
#
_cell.length_a   1.000
_cell.length_b   1.000
_cell.length_c   1.000
_cell.angle_alpha   90.00
_cell.angle_beta   90.00
_cell.angle_gamma   90.00
#
_symmetry.space_group_name_H-M   'P 1'
#
loop_
_entity.id
_entity.type
_entity.pdbx_description
1 polymer ?
#
loop_
_entity_poly.entity_id
_entity_poly.type
_entity_poly.pdbx_seq_one_letter_code
_entity_poly.pdbx_strand_id
1 'polypeptide(L)'
;SRNKENALRLTFKDVPQYIVMVLSKHHGQQPNVLIHLLTTLLNLATHPETHRQLRHQQVVPALQPYIDAPDMRARDAAQGCLLQLKEWKNESAQAAMAQSATTAGEAAAAAGGSGEGKVLYDVFLSHKRSDAKDFARALYNLLLLRGYTTFLDFEYREDLNQLGDIVARCKNLIFILTDNIFKSKWCIKELTAAF
;
A
#
# COMPACT_ATOMS: atom_id res chain seq x y z
N SER A 1 20.89 -3.94 -5.37
CA SER A 1 20.11 -2.68 -5.24
C SER A 1 20.19 -2.21 -3.81
N ARG A 2 20.57 -0.94 -3.59
CA ARG A 2 20.73 -0.27 -2.28
C ARG A 2 19.52 -0.45 -1.32
N ASN A 3 18.34 -0.75 -1.87
CA ASN A 3 17.14 -1.10 -1.11
C ASN A 3 17.21 -2.46 -0.39
N LYS A 4 17.89 -3.47 -0.94
CA LYS A 4 18.04 -4.79 -0.29
C LYS A 4 18.96 -4.72 0.93
N GLU A 5 20.08 -4.01 0.82
CA GLU A 5 20.99 -3.76 1.95
C GLU A 5 20.32 -2.95 3.07
N ASN A 6 19.51 -1.94 2.73
CA ASN A 6 18.78 -1.16 3.74
C ASN A 6 17.66 -1.97 4.41
N ALA A 7 16.94 -2.83 3.67
CA ALA A 7 15.97 -3.75 4.25
C ALA A 7 16.63 -4.76 5.21
N LEU A 8 17.81 -5.28 4.84
CA LEU A 8 18.64 -6.15 5.70
C LEU A 8 19.22 -5.44 6.94
N ARG A 9 19.38 -4.11 6.90
CA ARG A 9 19.75 -3.32 8.08
C ARG A 9 18.56 -3.02 9.00
N LEU A 10 17.36 -2.92 8.45
CA LEU A 10 16.10 -2.78 9.21
C LEU A 10 15.69 -4.09 9.89
N THR A 11 16.15 -5.24 9.39
CA THR A 11 16.19 -6.49 10.14
C THR A 11 17.32 -6.46 11.16
N PHE A 12 17.31 -5.50 12.10
CA PHE A 12 17.82 -5.79 13.42
C PHE A 12 17.08 -7.07 13.85
N LYS A 13 17.83 -8.16 14.05
CA LYS A 13 17.29 -9.53 14.11
C LYS A 13 16.09 -9.67 15.05
N ASP A 14 15.96 -8.79 16.04
CA ASP A 14 14.98 -8.91 17.11
C ASP A 14 13.91 -7.82 17.12
N VAL A 15 13.89 -6.86 16.18
CA VAL A 15 12.90 -5.75 16.22
C VAL A 15 11.45 -6.24 16.20
N PRO A 16 11.01 -7.10 15.27
CA PRO A 16 9.62 -7.55 15.29
C PRO A 16 9.32 -8.42 16.53
N GLN A 17 10.27 -9.21 17.00
CA GLN A 17 10.14 -9.95 18.26
C GLN A 17 9.97 -9.02 19.48
N TYR A 18 10.74 -7.93 19.54
CA TYR A 18 10.62 -6.93 20.59
C TYR A 18 9.27 -6.23 20.52
N ILE A 19 8.80 -5.87 19.33
CA ILE A 19 7.47 -5.29 19.13
C ILE A 19 6.38 -6.25 19.63
N VAL A 20 6.42 -7.52 19.25
CA VAL A 20 5.47 -8.54 19.72
C VAL A 20 5.50 -8.64 21.26
N MET A 21 6.68 -8.62 21.87
CA MET A 21 6.83 -8.60 23.33
C MET A 21 6.26 -7.33 23.98
N VAL A 22 6.38 -6.15 23.34
CA VAL A 22 5.84 -4.91 23.91
C VAL A 22 4.32 -4.86 23.73
N LEU A 23 3.77 -5.34 22.61
CA LEU A 23 2.33 -5.43 22.38
C LEU A 23 1.61 -6.25 23.46
N SER A 24 2.25 -7.28 24.01
CA SER A 24 1.68 -8.08 25.10
C SER A 24 1.77 -7.42 26.49
N LYS A 25 2.45 -6.27 26.61
CA LYS A 25 2.62 -5.52 27.86
C LYS A 25 1.67 -4.32 27.93
N HIS A 26 1.41 -3.86 29.15
CA HIS A 26 0.55 -2.69 29.41
C HIS A 26 1.00 -1.42 28.65
N HIS A 27 2.31 -1.16 28.55
CA HIS A 27 2.82 -0.03 27.79
C HIS A 27 2.52 -0.10 26.28
N GLY A 28 2.43 -1.31 25.72
CA GLY A 28 2.02 -1.52 24.33
C GLY A 28 0.54 -1.26 24.07
N GLN A 29 -0.29 -1.19 25.13
CA GLN A 29 -1.73 -0.88 25.04
C GLN A 29 -2.02 0.63 25.09
N GLN A 30 -0.99 1.47 25.34
CA GLN A 30 -1.17 2.91 25.24
C GLN A 30 -1.47 3.29 23.78
N PRO A 31 -2.53 4.07 23.48
CA PRO A 31 -3.01 4.25 22.11
C PRO A 31 -1.93 4.69 21.11
N ASN A 32 -1.12 5.69 21.48
CA ASN A 32 -0.07 6.21 20.59
C ASN A 32 1.07 5.21 20.38
N VAL A 33 1.43 4.45 21.42
CA VAL A 33 2.47 3.42 21.34
C VAL A 33 1.97 2.27 20.48
N LEU A 34 0.74 1.81 20.70
CA LEU A 34 0.09 0.75 19.93
C LEU A 34 0.10 1.07 18.43
N ILE A 35 -0.37 2.26 18.05
CA ILE A 35 -0.39 2.70 16.65
C ILE A 35 1.02 2.67 16.05
N HIS A 36 2.02 3.16 16.78
CA HIS A 36 3.39 3.20 16.27
C HIS A 36 3.98 1.79 16.08
N LEU A 37 3.73 0.88 17.03
CA LEU A 37 4.15 -0.52 16.94
C LEU A 37 3.50 -1.23 15.75
N LEU A 38 2.17 -1.11 15.60
CA LEU A 38 1.43 -1.74 14.50
C LEU A 38 1.83 -1.16 13.14
N THR A 39 2.00 0.16 13.04
CA THR A 39 2.46 0.83 11.82
C THR A 39 3.88 0.40 11.45
N THR A 40 4.75 0.20 12.45
CA THR A 40 6.11 -0.30 12.23
C THR A 40 6.08 -1.71 11.63
N LEU A 41 5.24 -2.61 12.16
CA LEU A 41 5.04 -3.95 11.60
C LEU A 41 4.50 -3.91 10.17
N LEU A 42 3.51 -3.06 9.89
CA LEU A 42 2.99 -2.84 8.54
C LEU A 42 4.10 -2.38 7.58
N ASN A 43 4.91 -1.39 7.99
CA ASN A 43 6.01 -0.90 7.18
C ASN A 43 7.03 -2.00 6.86
N LEU A 44 7.37 -2.85 7.83
CA LEU A 44 8.22 -4.01 7.60
C LEU A 44 7.56 -5.00 6.63
N ALA A 45 6.27 -5.29 6.80
CA ALA A 45 5.51 -6.20 5.96
C ALA A 45 5.38 -5.73 4.51
N THR A 46 5.53 -4.43 4.22
CA THR A 46 5.56 -3.94 2.83
C THR A 46 6.79 -4.41 2.04
N HIS A 47 7.78 -5.01 2.70
CA HIS A 47 8.98 -5.55 2.08
C HIS A 47 8.94 -7.10 2.08
N PRO A 48 8.80 -7.77 0.93
CA PRO A 48 8.70 -9.24 0.85
C PRO A 48 9.85 -9.99 1.53
N GLU A 49 11.05 -9.41 1.53
CA GLU A 49 12.26 -9.96 2.14
C GLU A 49 12.10 -10.18 3.67
N THR A 50 11.23 -9.43 4.34
CA THR A 50 11.01 -9.52 5.80
C THR A 50 9.93 -10.54 6.18
N HIS A 51 9.10 -10.98 5.22
CA HIS A 51 7.90 -11.78 5.50
C HIS A 51 8.19 -13.08 6.24
N ARG A 52 9.28 -13.77 5.90
CA ARG A 52 9.69 -15.01 6.59
C ARG A 52 10.00 -14.74 8.07
N GLN A 53 10.71 -13.65 8.36
CA GLN A 53 11.06 -13.28 9.73
C GLN A 53 9.83 -12.88 10.54
N LEU A 54 8.92 -12.08 9.97
CA LEU A 54 7.69 -11.66 10.62
C LEU A 54 6.82 -12.86 11.02
N ARG A 55 6.69 -13.86 10.13
CA ARG A 55 6.00 -15.12 10.46
C ARG A 55 6.72 -15.91 11.55
N HIS A 56 8.03 -16.07 11.44
CA HIS A 56 8.84 -16.77 12.44
C HIS A 56 8.71 -16.15 13.84
N GLN A 57 8.63 -14.82 13.92
CA GLN A 57 8.52 -14.06 15.17
C GLN A 57 7.09 -13.92 15.69
N GLN A 58 6.14 -14.72 15.19
CA GLN A 58 4.76 -14.75 15.69
C GLN A 58 4.01 -13.42 15.55
N VAL A 59 4.34 -12.61 14.53
CA VAL A 59 3.65 -11.33 14.28
C VAL A 59 2.18 -11.56 13.92
N VAL A 60 1.87 -12.57 13.10
CA VAL A 60 0.49 -12.87 12.66
C VAL A 60 -0.47 -13.09 13.84
N PRO A 61 -0.21 -14.02 14.78
CA PRO A 61 -1.09 -14.19 15.93
C PRO A 61 -1.06 -12.98 16.87
N ALA A 62 0.06 -12.25 16.97
CA ALA A 62 0.14 -11.04 17.78
C ALA A 62 -0.73 -9.87 17.26
N LEU A 63 -1.06 -9.86 15.97
CA LEU A 63 -1.94 -8.86 15.35
C LEU A 63 -3.43 -9.17 15.53
N GLN A 64 -3.78 -10.43 15.81
CA GLN A 64 -5.17 -10.90 15.85
C GLN A 64 -6.07 -10.10 16.81
N PRO A 65 -5.63 -9.66 18.01
CA PRO A 65 -6.47 -8.85 18.89
C PRO A 65 -6.82 -7.47 18.35
N TYR A 66 -6.05 -6.97 17.37
CA TYR A 66 -6.14 -5.59 16.89
C TYR A 66 -6.88 -5.45 15.56
N ILE A 67 -7.32 -6.55 14.95
CA ILE A 67 -8.03 -6.49 13.66
C ILE A 67 -9.40 -5.83 13.76
N ASP A 68 -9.97 -5.75 14.96
CA ASP A 68 -11.23 -5.08 15.28
C ASP A 68 -11.03 -3.99 16.35
N ALA A 69 -9.81 -3.45 16.46
CA ALA A 69 -9.51 -2.41 17.44
C ALA A 69 -10.45 -1.19 17.25
N PRO A 70 -10.89 -0.55 18.35
CA PRO A 70 -11.77 0.61 18.28
C PRO A 70 -11.07 1.82 17.63
N ASP A 71 -9.75 1.95 17.83
CA ASP A 71 -8.96 2.95 17.11
C ASP A 71 -8.75 2.48 15.66
N MET A 72 -9.33 3.23 14.73
CA MET A 72 -9.27 2.95 13.30
C MET A 72 -7.84 2.83 12.77
N ARG A 73 -6.89 3.62 13.29
CA ARG A 73 -5.50 3.62 12.84
C ARG A 73 -4.78 2.34 13.25
N ALA A 74 -4.99 1.92 14.50
CA ALA A 74 -4.46 0.66 15.01
C ALA A 74 -5.04 -0.52 14.20
N ARG A 75 -6.36 -0.50 14.00
CA ARG A 75 -7.07 -1.50 13.21
C ARG A 75 -6.53 -1.61 11.79
N ASP A 76 -6.47 -0.51 11.07
CA ASP A 76 -6.05 -0.49 9.68
C ASP A 76 -4.58 -0.88 9.52
N ALA A 77 -3.72 -0.52 10.49
CA ALA A 77 -2.33 -0.97 10.51
C ALA A 77 -2.21 -2.49 10.70
N ALA A 78 -2.98 -3.07 11.62
CA ALA A 78 -2.99 -4.51 11.86
C ALA A 78 -3.54 -5.29 10.65
N GLN A 79 -4.71 -4.88 10.14
CA GLN A 79 -5.32 -5.48 8.96
C GLN A 79 -4.41 -5.37 7.73
N GLY A 80 -3.79 -4.20 7.51
CA GLY A 80 -2.88 -3.96 6.40
C GLY A 80 -1.62 -4.83 6.49
N CYS A 81 -1.08 -5.03 7.70
CA CYS A 81 0.07 -5.90 7.90
C CYS A 81 -0.27 -7.34 7.53
N LEU A 82 -1.44 -7.84 7.96
CA LEU A 82 -1.95 -9.16 7.58
C LEU A 82 -2.20 -9.27 6.07
N LEU A 83 -2.70 -8.20 5.43
CA LEU A 83 -2.92 -8.18 3.98
C LEU A 83 -1.61 -8.33 3.22
N GLN A 84 -0.58 -7.57 3.60
CA GLN A 84 0.76 -7.66 3.02
C GLN A 84 1.40 -9.04 3.22
N LEU A 85 1.14 -9.68 4.36
CA LEU A 85 1.58 -11.04 4.65
C LEU A 85 0.71 -12.12 3.99
N LYS A 86 -0.36 -11.76 3.27
CA LYS A 86 -1.34 -12.70 2.69
C LYS A 86 -2.05 -13.59 3.73
N GLU A 87 -2.20 -13.07 4.94
CA GLU A 87 -2.87 -13.74 6.08
C GLU A 87 -4.24 -13.11 6.39
N TRP A 88 -4.61 -12.03 5.69
CA TRP A 88 -5.87 -11.33 5.89
C TRP A 88 -7.04 -12.06 5.23
N LYS A 89 -8.09 -12.39 6.00
CA LYS A 89 -9.19 -13.26 5.55
C LYS A 89 -10.32 -12.55 4.80
N ASN A 90 -10.21 -11.26 4.51
CA ASN A 90 -11.24 -10.57 3.74
C ASN A 90 -11.04 -10.84 2.24
N GLU A 91 -11.94 -11.63 1.67
CA GLU A 91 -11.93 -12.02 0.26
C GLU A 91 -11.95 -10.80 -0.68
N SER A 92 -12.72 -9.75 -0.38
CA SER A 92 -12.78 -8.56 -1.23
C SER A 92 -11.45 -7.80 -1.25
N ALA A 93 -10.76 -7.74 -0.11
CA ALA A 93 -9.46 -7.09 -0.02
C ALA A 93 -8.35 -7.89 -0.71
N GLN A 94 -8.37 -9.22 -0.58
CA GLN A 94 -7.44 -10.10 -1.31
C GLN A 94 -7.68 -10.03 -2.82
N ALA A 95 -8.94 -10.06 -3.25
CA ALA A 95 -9.32 -9.93 -4.66
C ALA A 95 -8.89 -8.57 -5.22
N ALA A 96 -9.14 -7.47 -4.49
CA ALA A 96 -8.70 -6.14 -4.90
C ALA A 96 -7.18 -6.04 -5.03
N MET A 97 -6.41 -6.64 -4.09
CA MET A 97 -4.95 -6.68 -4.16
C MET A 97 -4.44 -7.50 -5.35
N ALA A 98 -5.02 -8.68 -5.57
CA ALA A 98 -4.64 -9.55 -6.68
C ALA A 98 -4.95 -8.89 -8.03
N GLN A 99 -6.16 -8.36 -8.20
CA GLN A 99 -6.56 -7.65 -9.40
C GLN A 99 -5.70 -6.40 -9.62
N SER A 100 -5.42 -5.63 -8.56
CA SER A 100 -4.60 -4.41 -8.71
C SER A 100 -3.19 -4.74 -9.22
N ALA A 101 -2.61 -5.86 -8.78
CA ALA A 101 -1.31 -6.35 -9.25
C ALA A 101 -1.36 -6.94 -10.67
N THR A 102 -2.38 -7.74 -11.01
CA THR A 102 -2.52 -8.37 -12.34
C THR A 102 -2.82 -7.34 -13.42
N THR A 103 -3.76 -6.44 -13.16
CA THR A 103 -4.19 -5.43 -14.12
C THR A 103 -3.08 -4.41 -14.40
N ALA A 104 -2.10 -4.24 -13.50
CA ALA A 104 -0.97 -3.34 -13.74
C ALA A 104 -0.06 -3.90 -14.85
N GLY A 105 0.07 -5.23 -14.93
CA GLY A 105 0.77 -5.92 -16.00
C GLY A 105 -0.02 -5.98 -17.32
N GLU A 106 -1.35 -6.04 -17.27
CA GLU A 106 -2.21 -6.06 -18.47
C GLU A 106 -2.42 -4.66 -19.07
N ALA A 107 -2.54 -3.63 -18.23
CA ALA A 107 -2.60 -2.24 -18.66
C ALA A 107 -1.36 -1.86 -19.48
N ALA A 108 -0.20 -2.43 -19.13
CA ALA A 108 1.03 -2.31 -19.89
C ALA A 108 0.97 -2.87 -21.31
N ALA A 109 0.31 -4.01 -21.45
CA ALA A 109 0.21 -4.71 -22.72
C ALA A 109 -0.89 -4.12 -23.63
N ALA A 110 -1.92 -3.49 -23.05
CA ALA A 110 -3.11 -3.06 -23.77
C ALA A 110 -3.07 -1.62 -24.32
N ALA A 111 -2.10 -0.80 -23.91
CA ALA A 111 -2.09 0.64 -24.23
C ALA A 111 -1.51 0.97 -25.62
N GLY A 112 -2.16 0.39 -26.63
CA GLY A 112 -2.10 0.77 -28.04
C GLY A 112 -3.46 0.74 -28.74
N GLY A 113 -4.56 0.50 -28.00
CA GLY A 113 -5.93 0.46 -28.53
C GLY A 113 -6.73 1.70 -28.17
N SER A 114 -7.22 2.42 -29.17
CA SER A 114 -8.10 3.58 -29.01
C SER A 114 -9.51 3.16 -28.60
N GLY A 115 -10.00 3.71 -27.48
CA GLY A 115 -11.41 3.92 -27.17
C GLY A 115 -12.23 2.68 -26.77
N GLU A 116 -12.99 2.83 -25.67
CA GLU A 116 -13.94 1.86 -25.10
C GLU A 116 -13.34 0.60 -24.45
N GLY A 117 -12.34 0.80 -23.61
CA GLY A 117 -11.73 -0.27 -22.81
C GLY A 117 -12.40 -0.43 -21.44
N LYS A 118 -12.85 -1.66 -21.13
CA LYS A 118 -13.29 -2.13 -19.80
C LYS A 118 -12.59 -1.38 -18.65
N VAL A 119 -13.36 -0.84 -17.71
CA VAL A 119 -12.86 -0.21 -16.47
C VAL A 119 -11.91 -1.17 -15.78
N LEU A 120 -10.70 -0.69 -15.50
CA LEU A 120 -9.62 -1.50 -14.94
C LEU A 120 -9.54 -1.39 -13.42
N TYR A 121 -9.75 -0.18 -12.89
CA TYR A 121 -9.61 0.12 -11.48
C TYR A 121 -10.74 1.01 -10.97
N ASP A 122 -11.05 0.88 -9.69
CA ASP A 122 -11.97 1.80 -9.01
C ASP A 122 -11.31 3.15 -8.76
N VAL A 123 -10.00 3.16 -8.47
CA VAL A 123 -9.27 4.37 -8.09
C VAL A 123 -7.91 4.45 -8.80
N PHE A 124 -7.62 5.62 -9.39
CA PHE A 124 -6.27 6.04 -9.76
C PHE A 124 -5.71 6.96 -8.68
N LEU A 125 -4.52 6.64 -8.14
CA LEU A 125 -3.89 7.42 -7.07
C LEU A 125 -2.66 8.20 -7.58
N SER A 126 -2.87 9.49 -7.84
CA SER A 126 -1.85 10.43 -8.31
C SER A 126 -1.15 11.12 -7.14
N HIS A 127 0.19 11.21 -7.18
CA HIS A 127 0.96 11.89 -6.15
C HIS A 127 2.34 12.35 -6.63
N LYS A 128 2.87 13.41 -6.01
CA LYS A 128 4.28 13.78 -6.15
C LYS A 128 5.13 12.80 -5.34
N ARG A 129 5.87 11.93 -6.03
CA ARG A 129 6.74 10.91 -5.39
C ARG A 129 7.74 11.46 -4.38
N SER A 130 8.28 12.66 -4.60
CA SER A 130 9.24 13.28 -3.67
C SER A 130 8.61 13.75 -2.37
N ASP A 131 7.30 13.97 -2.36
CA ASP A 131 6.62 14.67 -1.27
C ASP A 131 5.70 13.72 -0.48
N ALA A 132 5.00 12.81 -1.16
CA ALA A 132 3.91 12.03 -0.57
C ALA A 132 3.99 10.52 -0.81
N LYS A 133 5.15 9.97 -1.19
CA LYS A 133 5.27 8.53 -1.50
C LYS A 133 4.76 7.62 -0.38
N ASP A 134 5.16 7.86 0.86
CA ASP A 134 4.76 7.00 1.98
C ASP A 134 3.28 7.16 2.35
N PHE A 135 2.76 8.38 2.25
CA PHE A 135 1.34 8.66 2.41
C PHE A 135 0.49 7.98 1.33
N ALA A 136 0.87 8.11 0.06
CA ALA A 136 0.17 7.48 -1.07
C ALA A 136 0.13 5.96 -0.92
N ARG A 137 1.23 5.35 -0.45
CA ARG A 137 1.30 3.91 -0.17
C ARG A 137 0.42 3.49 1.00
N ALA A 138 0.34 4.28 2.06
CA ALA A 138 -0.58 4.02 3.16
C ALA A 138 -2.05 4.07 2.70
N LEU A 139 -2.41 5.08 1.89
CA LEU A 139 -3.75 5.23 1.34
C LEU A 139 -4.11 4.09 0.37
N TYR A 140 -3.17 3.67 -0.48
CA TYR A 140 -3.32 2.50 -1.35
C TYR A 140 -3.69 1.24 -0.54
N ASN A 141 -2.94 0.95 0.53
CA ASN A 141 -3.24 -0.20 1.39
C ASN A 141 -4.64 -0.09 2.02
N LEU A 142 -5.03 1.12 2.45
CA LEU A 142 -6.36 1.35 3.03
C LEU A 142 -7.48 1.07 2.02
N LEU A 143 -7.32 1.52 0.77
CA LEU A 143 -8.29 1.28 -0.30
C LEU A 143 -8.43 -0.21 -0.60
N LEU A 144 -7.30 -0.93 -0.71
CA LEU A 144 -7.30 -2.39 -0.87
C LEU A 144 -7.99 -3.09 0.30
N LEU A 145 -7.73 -2.70 1.54
CA LEU A 145 -8.38 -3.27 2.73
C LEU A 145 -9.90 -3.11 2.71
N ARG A 146 -10.41 -2.10 2.01
CA ARG A 146 -11.83 -1.84 1.81
C ARG A 146 -12.39 -2.45 0.52
N GLY A 147 -11.57 -3.21 -0.21
CA GLY A 147 -11.98 -3.93 -1.42
C GLY A 147 -11.97 -3.09 -2.71
N TYR A 148 -11.35 -1.91 -2.70
CA TYR A 148 -11.25 -1.07 -3.89
C TYR A 148 -9.99 -1.41 -4.69
N THR A 149 -10.18 -1.74 -5.96
CA THR A 149 -9.06 -1.92 -6.89
C THR A 149 -8.42 -0.56 -7.16
N THR A 150 -7.10 -0.46 -6.94
CA THR A 150 -6.41 0.83 -6.96
C THR A 150 -5.18 0.72 -7.84
N PHE A 151 -4.98 1.69 -8.74
CA PHE A 151 -3.72 1.88 -9.44
C PHE A 151 -2.87 2.91 -8.71
N LEU A 152 -1.68 2.51 -8.26
CA LEU A 152 -0.69 3.40 -7.67
C LEU A 152 0.51 3.52 -8.61
N ASP A 153 0.76 4.75 -9.09
CA ASP A 153 1.85 5.12 -10.01
C ASP A 153 3.27 4.71 -9.56
N PHE A 154 3.45 4.24 -8.32
CA PHE A 154 4.74 3.86 -7.76
C PHE A 154 5.40 2.65 -8.45
N GLU A 155 4.62 1.71 -9.01
CA GLU A 155 5.10 0.41 -9.51
C GLU A 155 5.43 0.42 -11.01
N TYR A 156 5.03 1.45 -11.75
CA TYR A 156 5.23 1.52 -13.19
C TYR A 156 6.54 2.24 -13.53
N ARG A 157 7.50 1.51 -14.12
CA ARG A 157 8.84 2.01 -14.50
C ARG A 157 9.05 2.09 -16.02
N GLU A 158 8.03 1.78 -16.81
CA GLU A 158 8.11 1.76 -18.28
C GLU A 158 7.13 2.76 -18.91
N ASP A 159 7.26 2.93 -20.23
CA ASP A 159 6.85 4.09 -21.03
C ASP A 159 5.54 4.78 -20.60
N LEU A 160 5.73 6.00 -20.09
CA LEU A 160 4.70 6.90 -19.56
C LEU A 160 3.71 7.42 -20.62
N ASN A 161 3.84 6.97 -21.86
CA ASN A 161 2.94 7.32 -22.96
C ASN A 161 1.54 6.70 -22.79
N GLN A 162 1.41 5.71 -21.91
CA GLN A 162 0.21 4.90 -21.69
C GLN A 162 -0.62 5.33 -20.46
N LEU A 163 -0.10 6.28 -19.67
CA LEU A 163 -0.70 6.66 -18.39
C LEU A 163 -2.08 7.32 -18.54
N GLY A 164 -2.28 8.08 -19.62
CA GLY A 164 -3.58 8.70 -19.91
C GLY A 164 -4.69 7.67 -20.13
N ASP A 165 -4.40 6.58 -20.84
CA ASP A 165 -5.37 5.51 -21.09
C ASP A 165 -5.75 4.77 -19.79
N ILE A 166 -4.80 4.60 -18.88
CA ILE A 166 -5.04 3.99 -17.57
C ILE A 166 -5.95 4.89 -16.74
N VAL A 167 -5.65 6.19 -16.68
CA VAL A 167 -6.46 7.19 -15.95
C VAL A 167 -7.90 7.20 -16.48
N ALA A 168 -8.08 7.23 -17.80
CA ALA A 168 -9.41 7.21 -18.43
C ALA A 168 -10.20 5.91 -18.15
N ARG A 169 -9.51 4.82 -17.80
CA ARG A 169 -10.11 3.51 -17.45
C ARG A 169 -10.27 3.31 -15.95
N CYS A 170 -10.09 4.36 -15.16
CA CYS A 170 -10.37 4.37 -13.72
C CYS A 170 -11.69 5.10 -13.43
N LYS A 171 -12.45 4.64 -12.43
CA LYS A 171 -13.72 5.31 -12.06
C LYS A 171 -13.51 6.63 -11.34
N ASN A 172 -12.47 6.70 -10.51
CA ASN A 172 -12.17 7.85 -9.66
C ASN A 172 -10.69 8.20 -9.73
N LEU A 173 -10.40 9.50 -9.67
CA LEU A 173 -9.06 10.03 -9.46
C LEU A 173 -8.95 10.56 -8.02
N ILE A 174 -7.95 10.08 -7.27
CA ILE A 174 -7.51 10.73 -6.03
C ILE A 174 -6.19 11.45 -6.32
N PHE A 175 -6.19 12.77 -6.21
CA PHE A 175 -5.05 13.63 -6.47
C PHE A 175 -4.47 14.18 -5.16
N ILE A 176 -3.30 13.69 -4.73
CA ILE A 176 -2.71 14.08 -3.45
C ILE A 176 -2.01 15.44 -3.59
N LEU A 177 -2.58 16.45 -2.93
CA LEU A 177 -2.04 17.81 -2.92
C LEU A 177 -0.85 17.93 -1.97
N THR A 178 0.30 18.32 -2.52
CA THR A 178 1.53 18.69 -1.79
C THR A 178 2.12 19.97 -2.38
N ASP A 179 3.03 20.62 -1.66
CA ASP A 179 3.63 21.90 -2.04
C ASP A 179 4.22 21.93 -3.46
N ASN A 180 4.71 20.78 -3.97
CA ASN A 180 5.33 20.70 -5.29
C ASN A 180 4.52 19.88 -6.30
N ILE A 181 3.25 19.55 -6.02
CA ILE A 181 2.44 18.70 -6.91
C ILE A 181 2.31 19.31 -8.31
N PHE A 182 2.01 20.61 -8.41
CA PHE A 182 1.90 21.34 -9.68
C PHE A 182 3.24 21.63 -10.35
N LYS A 183 4.37 21.41 -9.68
CA LYS A 183 5.70 21.46 -10.33
C LYS A 183 6.00 20.18 -11.11
N SER A 184 5.24 19.12 -10.87
CA SER A 184 5.35 17.86 -11.61
C SER A 184 4.55 17.94 -12.91
N LYS A 185 5.26 18.04 -14.04
CA LYS A 185 4.63 17.93 -15.36
C LYS A 185 3.85 16.62 -15.52
N TRP A 186 4.27 15.55 -14.84
CA TRP A 186 3.60 14.25 -14.85
C TRP A 186 2.25 14.30 -14.13
N CYS A 187 2.21 14.81 -12.90
CA CYS A 187 0.96 14.91 -12.15
C CYS A 187 -0.05 15.83 -12.85
N ILE A 188 0.41 16.89 -13.53
CA ILE A 188 -0.46 17.74 -14.36
C ILE A 188 -1.04 16.95 -15.54
N LYS A 189 -0.23 16.16 -16.25
CA LYS A 189 -0.72 15.31 -17.35
C LYS A 189 -1.77 14.30 -16.90
N GLU A 190 -1.55 13.65 -15.76
CA GLU A 190 -2.53 12.73 -15.15
C GLU A 190 -3.83 13.44 -14.82
N LEU A 191 -3.75 14.63 -14.22
CA LEU A 191 -4.91 15.44 -13.90
C LEU A 191 -5.68 15.83 -15.17
N THR A 192 -4.99 16.24 -16.23
CA THR A 192 -5.62 16.58 -17.51
C THR A 192 -6.25 15.36 -18.18
N ALA A 193 -5.68 14.16 -18.06
CA ALA A 193 -6.24 12.95 -18.64
C ALA A 193 -7.50 12.43 -17.93
N ALA A 194 -7.77 12.91 -16.70
CA ALA A 194 -8.95 12.54 -15.93
C ALA A 194 -10.21 13.38 -16.24
N PHE A 195 -10.06 14.46 -17.02
CA PHE A 195 -11.13 15.38 -17.42
C PHE A 195 -11.26 15.42 -18.95
#